data_AF-A0A6A4AVW4-F1
#
_entry.id   AF-A0A6A4AVW4-F1
#
_cell.length_a   1.000
_cell.length_b   1.000
_cell.length_c   1.000
_cell.angle_alpha   90.00
_cell.angle_beta   90.00
_cell.angle_gamma   90.00
#
_symmetry.space_group_name_H-M   'P 1'
#
loop_
_entity.id
_entity.type
_entity.pdbx_description
1 polymer ?
#
loop_
_entity_poly.entity_id
_entity_poly.type
_entity_poly.pdbx_seq_one_letter_code
_entity_poly.pdbx_strand_id
1 'polypeptide(L)'
;EQYSLTILKLKESYEVETGKLQNELNEVKAKNSTLKEVVTGRGKSAELGGEVNEVKGKVAELEQKMEAETTRQAELVAFGNRLARKERGLVAQSEALKAELERIKGEWAKLEREQSRHDFQVQRYTDWQCAIDTAKYDRKVAIEDAIDLRYKWARENERANELKMKLISYAAYCDTEHCIEAIVEKRIREYLKMSRLERCRVVVKQKEKVKPEDAASLEQDLVEFFKTRKLLCHEPGVVDKTDHPSFHQRCVSIQRCV
;
A
#
# COMPACT_ATOMS: atom_id res chain seq x y z
N GLU A 1 -36.42 -32.73 -32.28
CA GLU A 1 -37.09 -33.96 -31.79
C GLU A 1 -38.56 -34.07 -32.21
N GLN A 2 -39.45 -33.13 -31.85
CA GLN A 2 -40.88 -33.24 -32.22
C GLN A 2 -41.13 -33.37 -33.74
N TYR A 3 -40.48 -32.57 -34.57
CA TYR A 3 -40.65 -32.65 -36.03
C TYR A 3 -40.16 -33.98 -36.64
N SER A 4 -39.02 -34.48 -36.17
CA SER A 4 -38.45 -35.76 -36.62
C SER A 4 -39.36 -36.92 -36.23
N LEU A 5 -39.96 -36.88 -35.04
CA LEU A 5 -40.93 -37.87 -34.56
C LEU A 5 -42.23 -37.86 -35.41
N THR A 6 -42.71 -36.68 -35.78
CA THR A 6 -43.91 -36.54 -36.63
C THR A 6 -43.68 -37.06 -38.04
N ILE A 7 -42.50 -36.80 -38.63
CA ILE A 7 -42.13 -37.34 -39.95
C ILE A 7 -42.01 -38.86 -39.91
N LEU A 8 -41.44 -39.42 -38.84
CA LEU A 8 -41.35 -40.87 -38.65
C LEU A 8 -42.74 -41.52 -38.61
N LYS A 9 -43.66 -40.96 -37.81
CA LYS A 9 -45.05 -41.44 -37.71
C LYS A 9 -45.80 -41.35 -39.04
N LEU A 10 -45.59 -40.29 -39.81
CA LEU A 10 -46.17 -40.18 -41.15
C LEU A 10 -45.61 -41.26 -42.09
N LYS A 11 -44.29 -41.48 -42.08
CA LYS A 11 -43.65 -42.52 -42.90
C LYS A 11 -44.19 -43.92 -42.58
N GLU A 12 -44.31 -44.25 -41.29
CA GLU A 12 -44.89 -45.51 -40.82
C GLU A 12 -46.36 -45.65 -41.25
N SER A 13 -47.16 -44.58 -41.14
CA SER A 13 -48.55 -44.57 -41.58
C SER A 13 -48.69 -44.84 -43.08
N TYR A 14 -47.87 -44.20 -43.91
CA TYR A 14 -47.90 -44.39 -45.36
C TYR A 14 -47.41 -45.79 -45.78
N GLU A 15 -46.43 -46.36 -45.09
CA GLU A 15 -46.00 -47.75 -45.31
C GLU A 15 -47.14 -48.76 -45.05
N VAL A 16 -47.90 -48.55 -43.97
CA VAL A 16 -49.08 -49.37 -43.65
C VAL A 16 -50.18 -49.21 -44.71
N GLU A 17 -50.48 -47.97 -45.13
CA GLU A 17 -51.49 -47.67 -46.14
C GLU A 17 -51.15 -48.34 -47.48
N THR A 18 -49.87 -48.27 -47.89
CA THR A 18 -49.37 -48.88 -49.12
C THR A 18 -49.51 -50.41 -49.08
N GLY A 19 -49.20 -51.03 -47.92
CA GLY A 19 -49.39 -52.46 -47.72
C GLY A 19 -50.86 -52.90 -47.83
N LYS A 20 -51.80 -52.08 -47.31
CA LYS A 20 -53.24 -52.33 -47.45
C LYS A 20 -53.69 -52.25 -48.91
N LEU A 21 -53.33 -51.19 -49.62
CA LEU A 21 -53.65 -51.01 -51.04
C LEU A 21 -53.07 -52.13 -51.91
N GLN A 22 -51.87 -52.61 -51.59
CA GLN A 22 -51.26 -53.76 -52.27
C GLN A 22 -52.06 -55.05 -52.07
N ASN A 23 -52.52 -55.31 -50.85
CA ASN A 23 -53.34 -56.47 -50.54
C ASN A 23 -54.71 -56.41 -51.22
N GLU A 24 -55.37 -55.24 -51.18
CA GLU A 24 -56.64 -55.02 -51.87
C GLU A 24 -56.50 -55.19 -53.39
N LEU A 25 -55.45 -54.64 -54.00
CA LEU A 25 -55.19 -54.81 -55.43
C LEU A 25 -54.98 -56.29 -55.79
N ASN A 26 -54.24 -57.04 -54.97
CA ASN A 26 -54.02 -58.47 -55.19
C ASN A 26 -55.32 -59.28 -55.10
N GLU A 27 -56.18 -58.97 -54.12
CA GLU A 27 -57.48 -59.63 -53.95
C GLU A 27 -58.43 -59.35 -55.12
N VAL A 28 -58.50 -58.09 -55.59
CA VAL A 28 -59.33 -57.70 -56.74
C VAL A 28 -58.79 -58.33 -58.04
N LYS A 29 -57.46 -58.42 -58.22
CA LYS A 29 -56.85 -59.14 -59.35
C LYS A 29 -57.24 -60.62 -59.35
N ALA A 30 -57.23 -61.27 -58.19
CA ALA A 30 -57.66 -62.67 -58.05
C ALA A 30 -59.15 -62.86 -58.36
N LYS A 31 -60.03 -61.99 -57.85
CA LYS A 31 -61.47 -62.03 -58.17
C LYS A 31 -61.74 -61.83 -59.67
N ASN A 32 -61.01 -60.92 -60.30
CA ASN A 32 -61.11 -60.69 -61.74
C ASN A 32 -60.67 -61.93 -62.56
N SER A 33 -59.62 -62.63 -62.14
CA SER A 33 -59.22 -63.88 -62.82
C SER A 33 -60.27 -64.99 -62.69
N THR A 34 -60.88 -65.16 -61.51
CA THR A 34 -61.94 -66.14 -61.30
C THR A 34 -63.20 -65.81 -62.09
N LEU A 35 -63.61 -64.53 -62.13
CA LEU A 35 -64.74 -64.08 -62.95
C LEU A 35 -64.49 -64.31 -64.45
N LYS A 36 -63.27 -64.07 -64.92
CA LYS A 36 -62.89 -64.28 -66.32
C LYS A 36 -62.98 -65.75 -66.73
N GLU A 37 -62.61 -66.69 -65.85
CA GLU A 37 -62.79 -68.14 -66.05
C GLU A 37 -64.28 -68.55 -66.06
N VAL A 38 -65.10 -67.98 -65.17
CA VAL A 38 -66.55 -68.25 -65.11
C VAL A 38 -67.28 -67.72 -66.35
N VAL A 39 -66.92 -66.54 -66.85
CA VAL A 39 -67.51 -65.96 -68.08
C VAL A 39 -67.22 -66.82 -69.32
N THR A 40 -66.13 -67.59 -69.34
CA THR A 40 -65.84 -68.55 -70.43
C THR A 40 -66.65 -69.86 -70.36
N GLY A 41 -67.38 -70.14 -69.27
CA GLY A 41 -68.20 -71.34 -69.09
C GLY A 41 -69.71 -71.06 -68.91
N ARG A 42 -70.52 -71.25 -69.97
CA ARG A 42 -72.01 -71.33 -69.99
C ARG A 42 -72.83 -70.18 -69.36
N GLY A 43 -73.51 -69.40 -70.20
CA GLY A 43 -74.94 -69.05 -70.04
C GLY A 43 -75.37 -67.82 -69.20
N LYS A 44 -74.50 -67.18 -68.41
CA LYS A 44 -74.83 -65.96 -67.60
C LYS A 44 -74.06 -64.69 -68.04
N SER A 45 -73.75 -64.55 -69.32
CA SER A 45 -72.77 -63.57 -69.82
C SER A 45 -73.18 -62.09 -69.72
N ALA A 46 -74.48 -61.79 -69.62
CA ALA A 46 -74.96 -60.39 -69.61
C ALA A 46 -74.88 -59.74 -68.20
N GLU A 47 -75.20 -60.48 -67.13
CA GLU A 47 -75.08 -59.98 -65.74
C GLU A 47 -73.61 -59.87 -65.30
N LEU A 48 -72.78 -60.87 -65.64
CA LEU A 48 -71.36 -60.90 -65.24
C LEU A 48 -70.48 -59.91 -66.02
N GLY A 49 -70.89 -59.47 -67.22
CA GLY A 49 -70.15 -58.48 -68.00
C GLY A 49 -70.11 -57.09 -67.36
N GLY A 50 -71.17 -56.73 -66.61
CA GLY A 50 -71.22 -55.50 -65.82
C GLY A 50 -70.23 -55.54 -64.64
N GLU A 51 -70.23 -56.65 -63.89
CA GLU A 51 -69.32 -56.87 -62.76
C GLU A 51 -67.84 -56.89 -63.19
N VAL A 52 -67.53 -57.53 -64.32
CA VAL A 52 -66.15 -57.53 -64.87
C VAL A 52 -65.69 -56.12 -65.25
N ASN A 53 -66.57 -55.30 -65.85
CA ASN A 53 -66.22 -53.92 -66.20
C ASN A 53 -66.07 -53.03 -64.95
N GLU A 54 -66.88 -53.24 -63.92
CA GLU A 54 -66.76 -52.54 -62.64
C GLU A 54 -65.46 -52.90 -61.92
N VAL A 55 -65.12 -54.19 -61.85
CA VAL A 55 -63.86 -54.68 -61.27
C VAL A 55 -62.66 -54.13 -62.04
N LYS A 56 -62.74 -54.09 -63.37
CA LYS A 56 -61.69 -53.52 -64.22
C LYS A 56 -61.47 -52.02 -63.96
N GLY A 57 -62.55 -51.26 -63.75
CA GLY A 57 -62.48 -49.86 -63.34
C GLY A 57 -61.80 -49.68 -61.98
N LYS A 58 -62.17 -50.51 -61.00
CA LYS A 58 -61.57 -50.50 -59.65
C LYS A 58 -60.08 -50.86 -59.65
N VAL A 59 -59.66 -51.83 -60.48
CA VAL A 59 -58.23 -52.17 -60.65
C VAL A 59 -57.45 -50.98 -61.18
N ALA A 60 -57.94 -50.31 -62.22
CA ALA A 60 -57.26 -49.14 -62.79
C ALA A 60 -57.16 -47.99 -61.77
N GLU A 61 -58.21 -47.76 -60.99
CA GLU A 61 -58.21 -46.73 -59.94
C GLU A 61 -57.22 -47.04 -58.82
N LEU A 62 -57.14 -48.31 -58.38
CA LEU A 62 -56.20 -48.74 -57.35
C LEU A 62 -54.74 -48.70 -57.83
N GLU A 63 -54.47 -49.07 -59.09
CA GLU A 63 -53.15 -48.96 -59.69
C GLU A 63 -52.70 -47.49 -59.74
N GLN A 64 -53.58 -46.57 -60.14
CA GLN A 64 -53.27 -45.14 -60.16
C GLN A 64 -53.05 -44.56 -58.75
N LYS A 65 -53.84 -44.99 -57.75
CA LYS A 65 -53.65 -44.60 -56.34
C LYS A 65 -52.31 -45.11 -55.80
N MET A 66 -51.92 -46.34 -56.13
CA MET A 66 -50.65 -46.93 -55.72
C MET A 66 -49.45 -46.20 -56.32
N GLU A 67 -49.50 -45.83 -57.60
CA GLU A 67 -48.45 -45.00 -58.23
C GLU A 67 -48.34 -43.62 -57.58
N ALA A 68 -49.48 -42.97 -57.29
CA ALA A 68 -49.49 -41.68 -56.62
C ALA A 68 -48.87 -41.77 -55.21
N GLU A 69 -49.20 -42.83 -54.47
CA GLU A 69 -48.73 -43.00 -53.09
C GLU A 69 -47.26 -43.39 -53.01
N THR A 70 -46.79 -44.26 -53.92
CA THR A 70 -45.36 -44.59 -54.03
C THR A 70 -44.53 -43.36 -54.41
N THR A 71 -45.06 -42.48 -55.27
CA THR A 71 -44.43 -41.20 -55.60
C THR A 71 -44.35 -40.27 -54.38
N ARG A 72 -45.44 -40.11 -53.62
CA ARG A 72 -45.44 -39.32 -52.37
C ARG A 72 -44.44 -39.86 -51.34
N GLN A 73 -44.35 -41.17 -51.19
CA GLN A 73 -43.41 -41.79 -50.26
C GLN A 73 -41.96 -41.50 -50.66
N ALA A 74 -41.63 -41.53 -51.97
CA ALA A 74 -40.31 -41.16 -52.46
C ALA A 74 -39.97 -39.68 -52.17
N GLU A 75 -40.93 -38.77 -52.34
CA GLU A 75 -40.77 -37.35 -52.02
C GLU A 75 -40.54 -37.10 -50.53
N LEU A 76 -41.27 -37.81 -49.65
CA LEU A 76 -41.09 -37.73 -48.19
C LEU A 76 -39.70 -38.21 -47.77
N VAL A 77 -39.20 -39.30 -48.35
CA VAL A 77 -37.84 -39.79 -48.11
C VAL A 77 -36.81 -38.76 -48.57
N ALA A 78 -36.98 -38.17 -49.76
CA ALA A 78 -36.10 -37.11 -50.25
C ALA A 78 -36.13 -35.86 -49.36
N PHE A 79 -37.29 -35.50 -48.81
CA PHE A 79 -37.43 -34.41 -47.85
C PHE A 79 -36.73 -34.71 -46.51
N GLY A 80 -36.92 -35.92 -45.96
CA GLY A 80 -36.24 -36.37 -44.75
C GLY A 80 -34.71 -36.33 -44.89
N ASN A 81 -34.19 -36.77 -46.03
CA ASN A 81 -32.75 -36.71 -46.33
C ASN A 81 -32.22 -35.27 -46.37
N ARG A 82 -33.01 -34.31 -46.89
CA ARG A 82 -32.65 -32.88 -46.89
C ARG A 82 -32.63 -32.30 -45.49
N LEU A 83 -33.59 -32.66 -44.64
CA LEU A 83 -33.62 -32.25 -43.24
C LEU A 83 -32.42 -32.81 -42.46
N ALA A 84 -32.12 -34.10 -42.59
CA ALA A 84 -30.98 -34.72 -41.92
C ALA A 84 -29.64 -34.08 -42.32
N ARG A 85 -29.50 -33.60 -43.56
CA ARG A 85 -28.31 -32.83 -43.98
C ARG A 85 -28.25 -31.46 -43.30
N LYS A 86 -29.37 -30.73 -43.22
CA LYS A 86 -29.43 -29.44 -42.51
C LYS A 86 -29.16 -29.59 -41.02
N GLU A 87 -29.75 -30.61 -40.38
CA GLU A 87 -29.52 -30.91 -38.96
C GLU A 87 -28.03 -31.17 -38.69
N ARG A 88 -27.36 -31.99 -39.51
CA ARG A 88 -25.91 -32.21 -39.37
C ARG A 88 -25.09 -30.94 -39.54
N GLY A 89 -25.46 -30.08 -40.50
CA GLY A 89 -24.80 -28.79 -40.70
C GLY A 89 -24.94 -27.87 -39.49
N LEU A 90 -26.13 -27.80 -38.89
CA LEU A 90 -26.39 -27.01 -37.68
C LEU A 90 -25.65 -27.57 -36.46
N VAL A 91 -25.60 -28.90 -36.30
CA VAL A 91 -24.83 -29.54 -35.23
C VAL A 91 -23.35 -29.18 -35.33
N ALA A 92 -22.75 -29.34 -36.51
CA ALA A 92 -21.35 -28.99 -36.74
C ALA A 92 -21.05 -27.51 -36.47
N GLN A 93 -21.94 -26.60 -36.89
CA GLN A 93 -21.82 -25.18 -36.57
C GLN A 93 -21.91 -24.92 -35.06
N SER A 94 -22.82 -25.59 -34.35
CA SER A 94 -22.94 -25.43 -32.90
C SER A 94 -21.70 -25.91 -32.16
N GLU A 95 -21.10 -27.02 -32.60
CA GLU A 95 -19.87 -27.57 -32.02
C GLU A 95 -18.67 -26.65 -32.27
N ALA A 96 -18.56 -26.09 -33.47
CA ALA A 96 -17.53 -25.11 -33.80
C ALA A 96 -17.67 -23.84 -32.94
N LEU A 97 -18.88 -23.30 -32.78
CA LEU A 97 -19.14 -22.15 -31.92
C LEU A 97 -18.83 -22.45 -30.45
N LYS A 98 -19.15 -23.65 -29.97
CA LYS A 98 -18.80 -24.10 -28.63
C LYS A 98 -17.29 -24.16 -28.43
N ALA A 99 -16.54 -24.67 -29.41
CA ALA A 99 -15.08 -24.71 -29.36
C ALA A 99 -14.47 -23.30 -29.33
N GLU A 100 -14.96 -22.37 -30.16
CA GLU A 100 -14.53 -20.97 -30.14
C GLU A 100 -14.83 -20.29 -28.81
N LEU A 101 -15.99 -20.56 -28.21
CA LEU A 101 -16.34 -20.03 -26.90
C LEU A 101 -15.39 -20.53 -25.79
N GLU A 102 -15.01 -21.81 -25.80
CA GLU A 102 -14.02 -22.34 -24.85
C GLU A 102 -12.62 -21.78 -25.10
N ARG A 103 -12.23 -21.55 -26.37
CA ARG A 103 -10.98 -20.86 -26.72
C ARG A 103 -10.95 -19.45 -26.14
N ILE A 104 -12.02 -18.68 -26.36
CA ILE A 104 -12.16 -17.30 -25.87
C ILE A 104 -12.11 -17.26 -24.34
N LYS A 105 -12.82 -18.15 -23.64
CA LYS A 105 -12.73 -18.27 -22.17
C LYS A 105 -11.28 -18.50 -21.70
N GLY A 106 -10.55 -19.38 -22.38
CA GLY A 106 -9.14 -19.65 -22.08
C GLY A 106 -8.24 -18.42 -22.28
N GLU A 107 -8.50 -17.62 -23.31
CA GLU A 107 -7.80 -16.36 -23.58
C GLU A 107 -8.11 -15.29 -22.52
N TRP A 108 -9.38 -15.13 -22.14
CA TRP A 108 -9.79 -14.24 -21.05
C TRP A 108 -9.09 -14.58 -19.73
N ALA A 109 -9.03 -15.87 -19.37
CA ALA A 109 -8.33 -16.30 -18.15
C ALA A 109 -6.82 -16.02 -18.20
N LYS A 110 -6.21 -15.94 -19.39
CA LYS A 110 -4.80 -15.52 -19.53
C LYS A 110 -4.66 -14.02 -19.31
N LEU A 111 -5.53 -13.23 -19.92
CA LEU A 111 -5.53 -11.77 -19.76
C LEU A 111 -5.77 -11.35 -18.31
N GLU A 112 -6.68 -12.02 -17.59
CA GLU A 112 -6.94 -11.73 -16.17
C GLU A 112 -5.71 -12.01 -15.28
N ARG A 113 -4.96 -13.08 -15.59
CA ARG A 113 -3.68 -13.38 -14.91
C ARG A 113 -2.60 -12.35 -15.24
N GLU A 114 -2.55 -11.86 -16.47
CA GLU A 114 -1.61 -10.81 -16.87
C GLU A 114 -1.95 -9.47 -16.21
N GLN A 115 -3.24 -9.11 -16.18
CA GLN A 115 -3.73 -7.93 -15.46
C GLN A 115 -3.36 -7.99 -13.98
N SER A 116 -3.61 -9.13 -13.32
CA SER A 116 -3.24 -9.32 -11.91
C SER A 116 -1.74 -9.15 -11.67
N ARG A 117 -0.88 -9.62 -12.59
CA ARG A 117 0.58 -9.43 -12.50
C ARG A 117 0.95 -7.96 -12.68
N HIS A 118 0.33 -7.27 -13.62
CA HIS A 118 0.54 -5.85 -13.86
C HIS A 118 0.14 -5.04 -12.61
N ASP A 119 -1.04 -5.28 -12.05
CA ASP A 119 -1.53 -4.58 -10.86
C ASP A 119 -0.62 -4.79 -9.66
N PHE A 120 -0.12 -6.02 -9.48
CA PHE A 120 0.89 -6.31 -8.46
C PHE A 120 2.19 -5.50 -8.67
N GLN A 121 2.66 -5.37 -9.91
CA GLN A 121 3.85 -4.58 -10.22
C GLN A 121 3.63 -3.08 -9.96
N VAL A 122 2.47 -2.54 -10.33
CA VAL A 122 2.09 -1.15 -10.07
C VAL A 122 2.03 -0.88 -8.56
N GLN A 123 1.41 -1.78 -7.79
CA GLN A 123 1.38 -1.66 -6.33
C GLN A 123 2.80 -1.64 -5.77
N ARG A 124 3.65 -2.57 -6.20
CA ARG A 124 5.04 -2.63 -5.75
C ARG A 124 5.77 -1.32 -6.03
N TYR A 125 5.63 -0.76 -7.24
CA TYR A 125 6.26 0.52 -7.58
C TYR A 125 5.78 1.67 -6.68
N THR A 126 4.48 1.70 -6.38
CA THR A 126 3.89 2.67 -5.45
C THR A 126 4.49 2.53 -4.05
N ASP A 127 4.62 1.31 -3.54
CA ASP A 127 5.21 1.05 -2.22
C ASP A 127 6.69 1.49 -2.15
N TRP A 128 7.47 1.21 -3.21
CA TRP A 128 8.85 1.69 -3.31
C TRP A 128 8.93 3.22 -3.33
N GLN A 129 8.04 3.87 -4.07
CA GLN A 129 7.99 5.33 -4.13
C GLN A 129 7.67 5.94 -2.75
N CYS A 130 6.68 5.37 -2.04
CA CYS A 130 6.36 5.78 -0.67
C CYS A 130 7.55 5.60 0.26
N ALA A 131 8.26 4.46 0.22
CA ALA A 131 9.44 4.22 1.06
C ALA A 131 10.57 5.22 0.78
N ILE A 132 10.80 5.56 -0.50
CA ILE A 132 11.78 6.57 -0.90
C ILE A 132 11.41 7.94 -0.33
N ASP A 133 10.14 8.33 -0.42
CA ASP A 133 9.69 9.64 0.04
C ASP A 133 9.71 9.76 1.56
N THR A 134 9.38 8.68 2.29
CA THR A 134 9.59 8.59 3.75
C THR A 134 11.06 8.74 4.10
N ALA A 135 11.96 8.01 3.44
CA ALA A 135 13.40 8.10 3.71
C ALA A 135 13.97 9.50 3.42
N LYS A 136 13.48 10.19 2.38
CA LYS A 136 13.84 11.59 2.11
C LYS A 136 13.38 12.52 3.22
N TYR A 137 12.15 12.33 3.70
CA TYR A 137 11.60 13.12 4.81
C TYR A 137 12.41 12.91 6.08
N ASP A 138 12.65 11.66 6.48
CA ASP A 138 13.43 11.33 7.69
C ASP A 138 14.85 11.90 7.61
N ARG A 139 15.49 11.81 6.44
CA ARG A 139 16.81 12.42 6.21
C ARG A 139 16.75 13.93 6.42
N LYS A 140 15.71 14.61 5.94
CA LYS A 140 15.55 16.06 6.11
C LYS A 140 15.42 16.42 7.59
N VAL A 141 14.57 15.70 8.32
CA VAL A 141 14.40 15.87 9.77
C VAL A 141 15.72 15.67 10.51
N ALA A 142 16.45 14.59 10.22
CA ALA A 142 17.75 14.32 10.85
C ALA A 142 18.80 15.40 10.59
N ILE A 143 18.78 16.03 9.41
CA ILE A 143 19.66 17.17 9.09
C ILE A 143 19.27 18.39 9.92
N GLU A 144 17.98 18.70 10.03
CA GLU A 144 17.48 19.83 10.83
C GLU A 144 17.84 19.65 12.31
N ASP A 145 17.63 18.45 12.87
CA ASP A 145 18.01 18.12 14.25
C ASP A 145 19.52 18.25 14.48
N ALA A 146 20.35 17.77 13.54
CA ALA A 146 21.80 17.89 13.63
C ALA A 146 22.29 19.35 13.53
N ILE A 147 21.55 20.22 12.83
CA ILE A 147 21.84 21.65 12.78
C ILE A 147 21.49 22.31 14.13
N ASP A 148 20.32 22.01 14.69
CA ASP A 148 19.89 22.53 15.99
C ASP A 148 20.86 22.11 17.11
N LEU A 149 21.27 20.83 17.14
CA LEU A 149 22.26 20.33 18.09
C LEU A 149 23.61 21.04 17.96
N ARG A 150 24.09 21.29 16.73
CA ARG A 150 25.31 22.06 16.49
C ARG A 150 25.22 23.47 17.03
N TYR A 151 24.09 24.14 16.81
CA TYR A 151 23.87 25.49 17.34
C TYR A 151 23.83 25.52 18.87
N LYS A 152 23.15 24.56 19.50
CA LYS A 152 23.14 24.41 20.97
C LYS A 152 24.53 24.16 21.53
N TRP A 153 25.30 23.26 20.90
CA TRP A 153 26.66 22.94 21.34
C TRP A 153 27.60 24.14 21.21
N ALA A 154 27.52 24.90 20.12
CA ALA A 154 28.30 26.12 19.93
C ALA A 154 28.05 27.15 21.04
N ARG A 155 26.79 27.41 21.37
CA ARG A 155 26.43 28.30 22.49
C ARG A 155 26.97 27.82 23.82
N GLU A 156 26.87 26.53 24.12
CA GLU A 156 27.38 26.01 25.39
C GLU A 156 28.91 26.08 25.48
N ASN A 157 29.61 25.88 24.36
CA ASN A 157 31.06 26.05 24.27
C ASN A 157 31.49 27.52 24.47
N GLU A 158 30.73 28.49 23.95
CA GLU A 158 30.93 29.92 24.24
C GLU A 158 30.78 30.20 25.74
N ARG A 159 29.70 29.72 26.37
CA ARG A 159 29.47 29.88 27.82
C ARG A 159 30.58 29.26 28.66
N ALA A 160 31.05 28.06 28.30
CA ALA A 160 32.15 27.41 28.98
C ALA A 160 33.45 28.21 28.89
N ASN A 161 33.74 28.81 27.73
CA ASN A 161 34.90 29.69 27.55
C ASN A 161 34.79 30.96 28.39
N GLU A 162 33.62 31.60 28.46
CA GLU A 162 33.39 32.76 29.34
C GLU A 162 33.64 32.42 30.81
N LEU A 163 33.10 31.29 31.29
CA LEU A 163 33.31 30.82 32.66
C LEU A 163 34.79 30.52 32.94
N LYS A 164 35.50 29.91 31.99
CA LYS A 164 36.94 29.66 32.10
C LYS A 164 37.72 30.97 32.23
N MET A 165 37.39 31.99 31.45
CA MET A 165 38.03 33.30 31.54
C MET A 165 37.75 33.98 32.90
N LYS A 166 36.51 33.89 33.40
CA LYS A 166 36.16 34.38 34.75
C LYS A 166 36.95 33.66 35.85
N LEU A 167 37.10 32.34 35.75
CA LEU A 167 37.85 31.55 36.72
C LEU A 167 39.34 31.92 36.74
N ILE A 168 39.95 32.11 35.56
CA ILE A 168 41.34 32.59 35.46
C ILE A 168 41.50 33.96 36.11
N SER A 169 40.55 34.88 35.86
CA SER A 169 40.55 36.20 36.49
C SER A 169 40.44 36.08 38.02
N TYR A 170 39.56 35.22 38.52
CA TYR A 170 39.39 35.00 39.95
C TYR A 170 40.65 34.43 40.60
N ALA A 171 41.31 33.45 39.96
CA ALA A 171 42.58 32.90 40.43
C ALA A 171 43.67 33.98 40.51
N ALA A 172 43.78 34.85 39.50
CA ALA A 172 44.71 35.97 39.51
C ALA A 172 44.41 36.95 40.67
N TYR A 173 43.14 37.21 40.97
CA TYR A 173 42.77 38.00 42.15
C TYR A 173 43.20 37.32 43.46
N CYS A 174 42.92 36.02 43.64
CA CYS A 174 43.36 35.29 44.83
C CYS A 174 44.89 35.28 45.00
N ASP A 175 45.66 35.12 43.91
CA ASP A 175 47.12 35.18 43.95
C ASP A 175 47.61 36.57 44.38
N THR A 176 46.97 37.64 43.89
CA THR A 176 47.29 39.00 44.36
C THR A 176 46.96 39.20 45.83
N GLU A 177 45.84 38.65 46.31
CA GLU A 177 45.46 38.71 47.73
C GLU A 177 46.49 38.01 48.61
N HIS A 178 46.91 36.78 48.27
CA HIS A 178 47.95 36.07 49.00
C HIS A 178 49.30 36.78 48.97
N CYS A 179 49.66 37.42 47.85
CA CYS A 179 50.86 38.25 47.76
C CYS A 179 50.80 39.45 48.73
N ILE A 180 49.65 40.14 48.79
CA ILE A 180 49.44 41.27 49.70
C ILE A 180 49.51 40.79 51.16
N GLU A 181 48.84 39.68 51.49
CA GLU A 181 48.85 39.08 52.82
C GLU A 181 50.29 38.77 53.27
N ALA A 182 51.08 38.10 52.42
CA ALA A 182 52.46 37.75 52.73
C ALA A 182 53.36 38.99 52.94
N ILE A 183 53.18 40.03 52.12
CA ILE A 183 53.93 41.30 52.25
C ILE A 183 53.56 42.02 53.55
N VAL A 184 52.27 42.12 53.87
CA VAL A 184 51.78 42.76 55.10
C VAL A 184 52.27 42.00 56.32
N GLU A 185 52.16 40.68 56.33
CA GLU A 185 52.62 39.83 57.43
C GLU A 185 54.14 39.96 57.65
N LYS A 186 54.93 40.00 56.57
CA LYS A 186 56.37 40.26 56.63
C LYS A 186 56.69 41.65 57.21
N ARG A 187 56.02 42.70 56.73
CA ARG A 187 56.20 44.07 57.25
C ARG A 187 55.84 44.16 58.73
N ILE A 188 54.75 43.53 59.17
CA ILE A 188 54.34 43.50 60.58
C ILE A 188 55.41 42.78 61.41
N ARG A 189 55.91 41.62 60.96
CA ARG A 189 56.98 40.89 61.65
C ARG A 189 58.26 41.72 61.77
N GLU A 190 58.67 42.41 60.71
CA GLU A 190 59.84 43.31 60.73
C GLU A 190 59.62 44.50 61.67
N TYR A 191 58.44 45.11 61.63
CA TYR A 191 58.08 46.22 62.51
C TYR A 191 58.08 45.82 63.99
N LEU A 192 57.59 44.62 64.32
CA LEU A 192 57.58 44.08 65.68
C LEU A 192 58.97 43.69 66.19
N LYS A 193 59.92 43.37 65.30
CA LYS A 193 61.34 43.12 65.66
C LYS A 193 62.11 44.39 66.07
N MET A 194 61.63 45.57 65.70
CA MET A 194 62.26 46.84 66.09
C MET A 194 62.10 47.14 67.58
N SER A 195 63.02 47.90 68.16
CA SER A 195 62.87 48.42 69.52
C SER A 195 61.65 49.36 69.61
N ARG A 196 61.05 49.50 70.80
CA ARG A 196 59.87 50.36 71.00
C ARG A 196 60.15 51.82 70.62
N LEU A 197 61.38 52.31 70.80
CA LEU A 197 61.81 53.65 70.40
C LEU A 197 61.99 53.79 68.88
N GLU A 198 62.56 52.78 68.20
CA GLU A 198 62.62 52.75 66.73
C GLU A 198 61.22 52.80 66.10
N ARG A 199 60.28 51.99 66.64
CA ARG A 199 58.89 51.96 66.17
C ARG A 199 58.23 53.34 66.24
N CYS A 200 58.39 54.04 67.36
CA CYS A 200 57.88 55.41 67.53
C CYS A 200 58.51 56.40 66.55
N ARG A 201 59.83 56.31 66.28
CA ARG A 201 60.50 57.17 65.30
C ARG A 201 60.00 56.94 63.86
N VAL A 202 59.75 55.69 63.48
CA VAL A 202 59.24 55.35 62.14
C VAL A 202 57.84 55.94 61.93
N VAL A 203 56.95 55.83 62.91
CA VAL A 203 55.58 56.37 62.83
C VAL A 203 55.59 57.90 62.74
N VAL A 204 56.43 58.57 63.53
CA VAL A 204 56.57 60.04 63.48
C VAL A 204 57.11 60.49 62.11
N LYS A 205 58.16 59.86 61.59
CA LYS A 205 58.71 60.16 60.25
C LYS A 205 57.73 59.85 59.11
N GLN A 206 56.85 58.86 59.26
CA GLN A 206 55.83 58.57 58.27
C GLN A 206 54.71 59.61 58.31
N LYS A 207 54.28 60.06 59.50
CA LYS A 207 53.30 61.14 59.66
C LYS A 207 53.78 62.49 59.11
N GLU A 208 55.07 62.76 59.13
CA GLU A 208 55.65 63.97 58.50
C GLU A 208 55.62 63.94 56.96
N LYS A 209 55.57 62.74 56.35
CA LYS A 209 55.63 62.55 54.89
C LYS A 209 54.29 62.42 54.20
N VAL A 210 53.23 62.11 54.94
CA VAL A 210 51.88 61.94 54.40
C VAL A 210 51.12 63.26 54.59
N LYS A 211 50.66 63.88 53.49
CA LYS A 211 49.79 65.04 53.60
C LYS A 211 48.44 64.60 54.17
N PRO A 212 47.78 65.41 55.01
CA PRO A 212 46.49 65.04 55.63
C PRO A 212 45.42 64.67 54.59
N GLU A 213 45.45 65.32 53.43
CA GLU A 213 44.54 65.08 52.29
C GLU A 213 44.74 63.68 51.68
N ASP A 214 45.99 63.22 51.53
CA ASP A 214 46.33 61.92 50.95
C ASP A 214 45.97 60.75 51.90
N ALA A 215 46.03 60.98 53.22
CA ALA A 215 45.62 59.99 54.22
C ALA A 215 44.10 59.76 54.21
N ALA A 216 43.30 60.82 54.06
CA ALA A 216 41.85 60.73 53.94
C ALA A 216 41.43 60.06 52.62
N SER A 217 42.16 60.31 51.52
CA SER A 217 41.96 59.64 50.24
C SER A 217 42.22 58.14 50.34
N LEU A 218 43.33 57.72 50.96
CA LEU A 218 43.67 56.30 51.11
C LEU A 218 42.63 55.54 51.96
N GLU A 219 42.09 56.18 52.99
CA GLU A 219 41.04 55.61 53.83
C GLU A 219 39.71 55.46 53.06
N GLN A 220 39.37 56.44 52.21
CA GLN A 220 38.24 56.34 51.28
C GLN A 220 38.45 55.24 50.24
N ASP A 221 39.63 55.16 49.62
CA ASP A 221 39.99 54.15 48.63
C ASP A 221 39.91 52.73 49.21
N LEU A 222 40.36 52.54 50.46
CA LEU A 222 40.24 51.26 51.18
C LEU A 222 38.77 50.93 51.48
N VAL A 223 37.98 51.90 51.94
CA VAL A 223 36.54 51.71 52.19
C VAL A 223 35.79 51.35 50.89
N GLU A 224 36.14 52.00 49.78
CA GLU A 224 35.54 51.76 48.47
C GLU A 224 35.99 50.40 47.89
N PHE A 225 37.26 50.03 48.04
CA PHE A 225 37.78 48.71 47.72
C PHE A 225 37.01 47.58 48.45
N PHE A 226 36.79 47.72 49.76
CA PHE A 226 36.03 46.73 50.54
C PHE A 226 34.53 46.70 50.21
N LYS A 227 33.91 47.84 49.85
CA LYS A 227 32.52 47.88 49.34
C LYS A 227 32.37 47.17 48.00
N THR A 228 33.31 47.41 47.08
CA THR A 228 33.31 46.81 45.74
C THR A 228 33.54 45.30 45.80
N ARG A 229 34.40 44.83 46.72
CA ARG A 229 34.62 43.40 46.99
C ARG A 229 33.37 42.69 47.51
N LYS A 230 32.56 43.34 48.36
CA LYS A 230 31.30 42.78 48.88
C LYS A 230 30.27 42.54 47.77
N LEU A 231 30.32 43.32 46.69
CA LEU A 231 29.50 43.16 45.48
C LEU A 231 30.02 42.03 44.59
N LEU A 232 31.33 41.90 44.42
CA LEU A 232 31.96 40.86 43.58
C LEU A 232 31.92 39.46 44.20
N CYS A 233 31.95 39.34 45.53
CA CYS A 233 31.88 38.03 46.23
C CYS A 233 30.44 37.50 46.41
N HIS A 234 29.41 38.19 45.92
CA HIS A 234 27.99 37.81 46.09
C HIS A 234 27.22 37.68 44.77
N GLU A 235 27.88 37.47 43.62
CA GLU A 235 27.17 36.91 42.46
C GLU A 235 26.59 35.54 42.85
N PRO A 236 25.27 35.33 42.75
CA PRO A 236 24.62 34.12 43.25
C PRO A 236 24.89 32.96 42.30
N GLY A 237 25.93 32.19 42.62
CA GLY A 237 26.23 30.94 41.93
C GLY A 237 27.61 30.40 42.30
N VAL A 238 27.64 29.54 43.32
CA VAL A 238 28.76 28.62 43.62
C VAL A 238 30.00 29.26 44.27
N VAL A 239 29.92 29.61 45.55
CA VAL A 239 31.06 29.49 46.46
C VAL A 239 30.56 28.94 47.79
N ASP A 240 31.09 27.78 48.17
CA ASP A 240 30.78 27.05 49.39
C ASP A 240 31.03 27.92 50.63
N LYS A 241 30.12 27.86 51.61
CA LYS A 241 30.01 28.82 52.73
C LYS A 241 31.03 28.58 53.85
N THR A 242 32.08 27.82 53.60
CA THR A 242 32.87 27.20 54.68
C THR A 242 34.27 27.76 54.91
N ASP A 243 34.89 28.51 53.99
CA ASP A 243 36.32 28.84 54.16
C ASP A 243 36.72 30.31 54.31
N HIS A 244 35.79 31.27 54.29
CA HIS A 244 36.16 32.70 54.34
C HIS A 244 35.78 33.57 55.56
N PRO A 245 35.51 33.07 56.80
CA PRO A 245 35.34 33.97 57.95
C PRO A 245 36.63 34.71 58.34
N SER A 246 37.79 34.17 57.98
CA SER A 246 39.04 34.51 58.66
C SER A 246 39.66 35.86 58.25
N PHE A 247 39.41 36.37 57.04
CA PHE A 247 40.06 37.58 56.55
C PHE A 247 39.32 38.87 56.94
N HIS A 248 37.98 38.90 56.79
CA HIS A 248 37.19 40.06 57.21
C HIS A 248 37.36 40.33 58.72
N GLN A 249 37.40 39.27 59.52
CA GLN A 249 37.63 39.35 60.96
C GLN A 249 39.07 39.77 61.32
N ARG A 250 40.06 39.39 60.50
CA ARG A 250 41.47 39.81 60.67
C ARG A 250 41.71 41.27 60.23
N CYS A 251 41.09 41.74 59.15
CA CYS A 251 41.16 43.15 58.74
C CYS A 251 40.51 44.09 59.76
N VAL A 252 39.34 43.73 60.29
CA VAL A 252 38.67 44.50 61.36
C VAL A 252 39.53 44.53 62.64
N SER A 253 40.30 43.48 62.91
CA SER A 253 41.22 43.45 64.06
C SER A 253 42.45 44.36 63.85
N ILE A 254 42.96 44.48 62.63
CA ILE A 254 44.07 45.40 62.30
C ILE A 254 43.60 46.86 62.36
N GLN A 255 42.37 47.16 61.91
CA GLN A 255 41.77 48.49 62.01
C GLN A 255 41.56 48.97 63.46
N ARG A 256 41.45 48.05 64.43
CA ARG A 256 41.38 48.39 65.87
C ARG A 256 42.74 48.59 66.53
N CYS A 257 43.83 48.23 65.85
CA CYS A 257 45.20 48.32 66.35
C CYS A 257 46.00 49.49 65.77
N VAL A 258 45.46 50.19 64.76
CA VAL A 258 45.95 51.49 64.26
C VAL A 258 45.22 52.60 65.01
#